data_AF-A0A2S8NS75-F1
#
_entry.id   AF-A0A2S8NS75-F1
#
_cell.length_a   1.000
_cell.length_b   1.000
_cell.length_c   1.000
_cell.angle_alpha   90.00
_cell.angle_beta   90.00
_cell.angle_gamma   90.00
#
_symmetry.space_group_name_H-M   'P 1'
#
loop_
_entity.id
_entity.type
_entity.pdbx_description
1 polymer ?
#
loop_
_entity_poly.entity_id
_entity_poly.type
_entity_poly.pdbx_seq_one_letter_code
_entity_poly.pdbx_strand_id
1 'polypeptide(L)'
;MDINNIINGDNFFNKTYEDLNRYAVGEIAYRLENIDDLIFQNYKNDDKFKHYRVKDNIKRTLITLKGKITFNRRRYYKINPITRKEEYIFILDEFLLIKKWQKRKNFIVFK
;
A
#
# COMPACT_ATOMS: atom_id res chain seq x y z
N MET A 1 -31.38 11.07 29.55
CA MET A 1 -30.55 10.23 28.66
C MET A 1 -31.28 8.91 28.55
N ASP A 2 -31.86 8.62 27.38
CA ASP A 2 -32.78 7.49 27.19
C ASP A 2 -32.03 6.16 27.14
N ILE A 3 -32.35 5.24 28.05
CA ILE A 3 -31.77 3.88 28.12
C ILE A 3 -32.02 3.08 26.83
N ASN A 4 -33.08 3.43 26.09
CA ASN A 4 -33.42 2.80 24.82
C ASN A 4 -32.44 3.13 23.68
N ASN A 5 -31.64 4.19 23.78
CA ASN A 5 -30.54 4.47 22.84
C ASN A 5 -29.29 3.60 23.10
N ILE A 6 -29.17 3.01 24.30
CA ILE A 6 -28.08 2.08 24.62
C ILE A 6 -28.37 0.69 24.00
N ILE A 7 -29.66 0.35 23.84
CA ILE A 7 -30.12 -0.96 23.36
C ILE A 7 -30.24 -1.03 21.82
N ASN A 8 -30.40 0.11 21.13
CA ASN A 8 -30.43 0.20 19.66
C ASN A 8 -29.05 0.36 18.98
N GLY A 9 -27.96 0.18 19.74
CA GLY A 9 -26.91 -0.75 19.34
C GLY A 9 -25.98 -0.42 18.18
N ASP A 10 -25.91 0.81 17.66
CA ASP A 10 -24.63 1.27 17.11
C ASP A 10 -23.66 1.41 18.30
N ASN A 11 -23.07 0.28 18.68
CA ASN A 11 -22.28 0.10 19.88
C ASN A 11 -21.20 1.18 19.90
N PHE A 12 -21.26 2.14 20.83
CA PHE A 12 -20.32 3.25 20.95
C PHE A 12 -18.85 2.79 20.82
N PHE A 13 -18.55 1.64 21.41
CA PHE A 13 -17.27 0.95 21.30
C PHE A 13 -16.97 0.48 19.87
N ASN A 14 -17.91 -0.16 19.16
CA ASN A 14 -17.73 -0.60 17.78
C ASN A 14 -17.41 0.59 16.86
N LYS A 15 -18.16 1.68 16.96
CA LYS A 15 -17.91 2.90 16.17
C LYS A 15 -16.53 3.49 16.46
N THR A 16 -16.15 3.56 17.74
CA THR A 16 -14.84 4.03 18.16
C THR A 16 -13.71 3.14 17.63
N TYR A 17 -13.89 1.81 17.66
CA TYR A 17 -12.93 0.87 17.08
C TYR A 17 -12.81 1.02 15.56
N GLU A 18 -13.91 1.23 14.85
CA GLU A 18 -13.90 1.48 13.41
C GLU A 18 -13.16 2.77 13.05
N ASP A 19 -13.42 3.85 13.79
CA ASP A 19 -12.75 5.14 13.59
C ASP A 19 -11.25 5.05 13.87
N LEU A 20 -10.85 4.38 14.96
CA LEU A 20 -9.43 4.12 15.27
C LEU A 20 -8.76 3.26 14.20
N ASN A 21 -9.45 2.23 13.71
CA ASN A 21 -8.92 1.40 12.63
C ASN A 21 -8.74 2.19 11.34
N ARG A 22 -9.71 3.04 10.98
CA ARG A 22 -9.63 3.93 9.81
C ARG A 22 -8.46 4.90 9.94
N TYR A 23 -8.28 5.51 11.11
CA TYR A 23 -7.15 6.39 11.39
C TYR A 23 -5.81 5.66 11.25
N ALA A 24 -5.67 4.49 11.88
CA ALA A 24 -4.45 3.68 11.80
C ALA A 24 -4.13 3.27 10.36
N VAL A 25 -5.12 2.84 9.58
CA VAL A 25 -4.94 2.52 8.15
C VAL A 25 -4.46 3.73 7.35
N GLY A 26 -5.03 4.92 7.62
CA GLY A 26 -4.62 6.17 6.98
C GLY A 26 -3.17 6.55 7.30
N GLU A 27 -2.80 6.50 8.58
CA GLU A 27 -1.44 6.81 9.04
C GLU A 27 -0.40 5.84 8.45
N ILE A 28 -0.72 4.54 8.37
CA ILE A 28 0.18 3.57 7.73
C ILE A 28 0.31 3.86 6.23
N ALA A 29 -0.79 4.16 5.53
CA ALA A 29 -0.75 4.53 4.12
C ALA A 29 0.17 5.74 3.88
N TYR A 30 0.03 6.79 4.68
CA TYR A 30 0.89 7.99 4.61
C TYR A 30 2.36 7.66 4.83
N ARG A 31 2.69 6.85 5.85
CA ARG A 31 4.08 6.41 6.10
C ARG A 31 4.65 5.59 4.96
N LEU A 32 3.86 4.71 4.35
CA LEU A 32 4.28 3.91 3.21
C LEU A 32 4.59 4.78 1.98
N GLU A 33 3.80 5.83 1.75
CA GLU A 33 4.07 6.81 0.68
C GLU A 33 5.38 7.57 0.94
N ASN A 34 5.61 8.01 2.19
CA ASN A 34 6.88 8.67 2.56
C ASN A 34 8.10 7.76 2.39
N ILE A 35 7.97 6.47 2.70
CA ILE A 35 9.05 5.50 2.47
C ILE A 35 9.29 5.32 0.97
N ASP A 36 8.22 5.25 0.14
CA ASP A 36 8.36 5.18 -1.32
C ASP A 36 9.07 6.43 -1.88
N ASP A 37 8.77 7.62 -1.35
CA ASP A 37 9.46 8.87 -1.70
C ASP A 37 10.94 8.84 -1.33
N LEU A 38 11.28 8.36 -0.13
CA LEU A 38 12.67 8.20 0.28
C LEU A 38 13.41 7.20 -0.62
N ILE A 39 12.78 6.09 -0.97
CA ILE A 39 13.33 5.13 -1.92
C ILE A 39 13.55 5.80 -3.28
N PHE A 40 12.58 6.56 -3.78
CA PHE A 40 12.68 7.23 -5.07
C PHE A 40 13.84 8.22 -5.13
N GLN A 41 14.13 8.93 -4.04
CA GLN A 41 15.27 9.85 -3.96
C GLN A 41 16.62 9.12 -3.98
N ASN A 42 16.68 7.88 -3.50
CA ASN A 42 17.95 7.20 -3.18
C ASN A 42 18.22 5.92 -4.00
N TYR A 43 17.24 5.34 -4.71
CA TYR A 43 17.39 4.02 -5.35
C TYR A 43 18.48 3.97 -6.43
N LYS A 44 18.91 5.12 -6.96
CA LYS A 44 20.02 5.21 -7.91
C LYS A 44 21.39 4.95 -7.28
N ASN A 45 21.49 5.09 -5.97
CA ASN A 45 22.72 4.84 -5.21
C ASN A 45 22.85 3.37 -4.78
N ASP A 46 21.78 2.57 -4.94
CA ASP A 46 21.77 1.15 -4.62
C ASP A 46 22.10 0.32 -5.87
N ASP A 47 23.17 -0.45 -5.83
CA ASP A 47 23.62 -1.31 -6.94
C ASP A 47 22.54 -2.29 -7.41
N LYS A 48 21.65 -2.74 -6.52
CA LYS A 48 20.53 -3.62 -6.85
C LYS A 48 19.47 -2.92 -7.70
N PHE A 49 19.29 -1.61 -7.52
CA PHE A 49 18.17 -0.86 -8.09
C PHE A 49 18.55 0.22 -9.10
N LYS A 50 19.82 0.63 -9.18
CA LYS A 50 20.28 1.74 -10.04
C LYS A 50 19.93 1.61 -11.51
N HIS A 51 19.82 0.38 -12.00
CA HIS A 51 19.49 0.06 -13.39
C HIS A 51 18.01 0.19 -13.75
N TYR A 52 17.13 0.28 -12.75
CA TYR A 52 15.70 0.46 -12.99
C TYR A 52 15.36 1.92 -13.33
N ARG A 53 14.25 2.12 -14.04
CA ARG A 53 13.64 3.42 -14.35
C ARG A 53 12.23 3.46 -13.77
N VAL A 54 11.75 4.64 -13.39
CA VAL A 54 10.35 4.81 -12.95
C VAL A 54 9.42 4.64 -14.15
N LYS A 55 8.37 3.82 -14.00
CA LYS A 55 7.29 3.65 -15.00
C LYS A 55 6.12 4.57 -14.70
N ASP A 56 5.56 4.45 -13.50
CA ASP A 56 4.38 5.19 -13.06
C ASP A 56 4.27 5.23 -11.54
N ASN A 57 3.43 6.14 -11.04
CA ASN A 57 2.95 6.15 -9.66
C ASN A 57 1.51 5.65 -9.65
N ILE A 58 1.25 4.54 -8.96
CA ILE A 58 -0.05 3.86 -9.03
C ILE A 58 -0.57 3.51 -7.65
N LYS A 59 -1.89 3.62 -7.49
CA LYS A 59 -2.59 3.20 -6.29
C LYS A 59 -2.66 1.67 -6.19
N ARG A 60 -2.24 1.12 -5.06
CA ARG A 60 -2.26 -0.32 -4.77
C ARG A 60 -2.79 -0.59 -3.37
N THR A 61 -3.43 -1.74 -3.19
CA THR A 61 -3.89 -2.21 -1.88
C THR A 61 -3.02 -3.35 -1.38
N LEU A 62 -2.46 -3.17 -0.19
CA LEU A 62 -1.82 -4.19 0.62
C LEU A 62 -2.85 -4.85 1.53
N ILE A 63 -2.90 -6.18 1.53
CA ILE A 63 -3.72 -6.98 2.43
C ILE A 63 -2.86 -7.36 3.64
N THR A 64 -3.28 -6.95 4.82
CA THR A 64 -2.64 -7.27 6.10
C THR A 64 -3.63 -8.01 7.00
N LEU A 65 -3.16 -8.59 8.09
CA LEU A 65 -4.02 -9.21 9.11
C LEU A 65 -4.99 -8.21 9.76
N LYS A 66 -4.65 -6.91 9.76
CA LYS A 66 -5.42 -5.84 10.41
C LYS A 66 -6.34 -5.10 9.44
N GLY A 67 -6.27 -5.39 8.14
CA GLY A 67 -7.12 -4.76 7.14
C GLY A 67 -6.40 -4.52 5.81
N LYS A 68 -7.11 -3.78 4.94
CA LYS A 68 -6.65 -3.40 3.60
C LYS A 68 -6.12 -1.98 3.63
N ILE A 69 -4.86 -1.80 3.25
CA ILE A 69 -4.21 -0.50 3.23
C ILE A 69 -3.99 -0.10 1.78
N THR A 70 -4.60 1.01 1.36
CA THR A 70 -4.52 1.48 -0.02
C THR A 70 -3.72 2.77 -0.07
N PHE A 71 -2.68 2.79 -0.90
CA PHE A 71 -1.74 3.91 -1.00
C PHE A 71 -1.11 3.96 -2.39
N ASN A 72 -0.57 5.11 -2.77
CA ASN A 72 0.17 5.30 -4.01
C ASN A 72 1.62 4.83 -3.86
N ARG A 73 2.19 4.28 -4.92
CA ARG A 73 3.60 3.86 -4.93
C ARG A 73 4.16 3.77 -6.33
N ARG A 74 5.46 3.93 -6.46
CA ARG A 74 6.14 3.89 -7.76
C ARG A 74 6.40 2.46 -8.22
N ARG A 75 6.03 2.19 -9.47
CA ARG A 75 6.45 1.00 -10.20
C ARG A 75 7.70 1.35 -11.00
N TYR A 76 8.67 0.47 -10.93
CA TYR A 76 9.92 0.58 -11.64
C TYR A 76 10.00 -0.49 -12.72
N TYR A 77 10.75 -0.24 -13.78
CA TYR A 77 11.00 -1.19 -14.83
C TYR A 77 12.47 -1.23 -15.24
N LYS A 78 12.90 -2.39 -15.74
CA LYS A 78 14.14 -2.53 -16.50
C LYS A 78 13.85 -3.35 -17.75
N ILE A 79 14.69 -3.19 -18.77
CA ILE A 79 14.63 -4.05 -19.95
C ILE A 79 15.51 -5.27 -19.67
N ASN A 80 14.93 -6.46 -19.74
CA ASN A 80 15.72 -7.69 -19.64
C ASN A 80 16.63 -7.79 -20.88
N PRO A 81 17.96 -7.95 -20.71
CA PRO A 81 18.89 -7.93 -21.83
C PRO A 81 18.73 -9.14 -22.76
N ILE A 82 18.25 -10.27 -22.24
CA ILE A 82 18.06 -11.53 -22.97
C ILE A 82 16.73 -11.50 -23.70
N THR A 83 15.64 -11.21 -22.99
CA THR A 83 14.28 -11.32 -23.56
C THR A 83 13.80 -10.05 -24.24
N ARG A 84 14.51 -8.92 -24.05
CA ARG A 84 14.13 -7.56 -24.49
C ARG A 84 12.77 -7.09 -23.95
N LYS A 85 12.19 -7.78 -22.97
CA LYS A 85 10.91 -7.43 -22.35
C LYS A 85 11.10 -6.50 -21.16
N GLU A 86 10.10 -5.66 -20.90
CA GLU A 86 10.02 -4.86 -19.67
C GLU A 86 9.73 -5.78 -18.48
N GLU A 87 10.59 -5.75 -17.47
CA GLU A 87 10.37 -6.38 -16.17
C GLU A 87 10.01 -5.32 -15.16
N TYR A 88 8.91 -5.53 -14.41
CA TYR A 88 8.40 -4.56 -13.44
C TYR A 88 8.66 -4.99 -12.01
N ILE A 89 8.98 -4.01 -11.16
CA ILE A 89 9.16 -4.20 -9.72
C ILE A 89 8.54 -3.03 -8.96
N PHE A 90 8.20 -3.27 -7.69
CA PHE A 90 8.01 -2.21 -6.70
C PHE A 90 9.12 -2.34 -5.69
N ILE A 91 10.05 -1.40 -5.66
CA ILE A 91 11.21 -1.48 -4.77
C ILE A 91 10.77 -1.49 -3.29
N LEU A 92 9.70 -0.76 -2.96
CA LEU A 92 9.08 -0.80 -1.64
C LEU A 92 8.70 -2.22 -1.18
N ASP A 93 8.30 -3.11 -2.09
CA ASP A 93 7.98 -4.50 -1.72
C ASP A 93 9.22 -5.28 -1.26
N GLU A 94 10.38 -4.98 -1.84
CA GLU A 94 11.65 -5.61 -1.47
C GLU A 94 12.12 -5.13 -0.10
N PHE A 95 11.99 -3.83 0.19
CA PHE A 95 12.35 -3.25 1.49
C PHE A 95 11.45 -3.76 2.62
N LEU A 96 10.15 -3.87 2.37
CA LEU A 96 9.17 -4.30 3.37
C LEU A 96 8.92 -5.81 3.38
N LEU A 97 9.65 -6.57 2.56
CA LEU A 97 9.48 -8.02 2.41
C LEU A 97 8.03 -8.45 2.10
N ILE A 98 7.31 -7.63 1.32
CA ILE A 98 5.90 -7.84 1.00
C ILE A 98 5.74 -9.04 0.07
N LYS A 99 5.06 -10.08 0.57
CA LYS A 99 4.77 -11.31 -0.18
C LYS A 99 3.77 -11.03 -1.30
N LYS A 100 3.84 -11.82 -2.39
CA LYS A 100 2.93 -11.68 -3.55
C LYS A 100 1.45 -11.78 -3.18
N TRP A 101 1.08 -12.67 -2.25
CA TRP A 101 -0.32 -12.88 -1.83
C TRP A 101 -0.93 -11.67 -1.11
N GLN A 102 -0.09 -10.77 -0.56
CA GLN A 102 -0.54 -9.54 0.09
C GLN A 102 -0.90 -8.44 -0.91
N LYS A 103 -0.63 -8.62 -2.20
CA LYS A 103 -0.80 -7.59 -3.23
C LYS A 103 -2.11 -7.81 -3.99
N ARG A 104 -3.02 -6.82 -3.97
CA ARG A 104 -4.14 -6.77 -4.93
C ARG A 104 -3.87 -5.68 -5.97
N LYS A 105 -4.18 -5.98 -7.24
CA LYS A 105 -4.48 -4.90 -8.20
C LYS A 105 -5.77 -4.24 -7.72
N ASN A 106 -5.81 -2.91 -7.63
CA ASN A 106 -7.04 -2.16 -7.43
C ASN A 106 -7.96 -2.45 -8.63
N PHE A 107 -8.78 -3.48 -8.51
CA PHE A 107 -9.98 -3.58 -9.33
C PHE A 107 -10.99 -2.64 -8.67
N ILE A 108 -11.42 -1.62 -9.41
CA ILE A 108 -12.71 -0.99 -9.15
C ILE A 108 -13.72 -2.13 -9.39
N VAL A 109 -14.24 -2.70 -8.31
CA VAL A 109 -15.40 -3.59 -8.41
C VAL A 109 -16.57 -2.64 -8.65
N PHE A 110 -16.88 -2.39 -9.92
CA PHE A 110 -18.23 -2.00 -10.27
C PHE A 110 -19.10 -3.23 -10.01
N LYS A 111 -19.98 -3.12 -9.03
CA LYS A 111 -21.17 -3.94 -8.91
C LYS A 111 -22.36 -2.99 -8.98
#